data_AF-A0A4Q5T5X5-F1
#
_entry.id   AF-A0A4Q5T5X5-F1
#
_cell.length_a   1.000
_cell.length_b   1.000
_cell.length_c   1.000
_cell.angle_alpha   90.00
_cell.angle_beta   90.00
_cell.angle_gamma   90.00
#
_symmetry.space_group_name_H-M   'P 1'
#
loop_
_entity.id
_entity.type
_entity.pdbx_description
1 polymer ?
#
loop_
_entity_poly.entity_id
_entity_poly.type
_entity_poly.pdbx_seq_one_letter_code
_entity_poly.pdbx_strand_id
1 'polypeptide(L)'
;SVVDHATTPWGVKITRVEIKDIRPPADIVNAMGRQMKAEREKRANILEAEGSRQSEILRAEGQKQARILEAEGRKESAFRDSEARERAAEAEAKATQVVSQAIESGGTQSLNYFIAQKYVEAIGKFATSPNAKTILFPVEATQLMGTLGGIGELAKEAFGKTETPAPPPTPPARVRQSPFGTPQE
;
A
#
# COMPACT_ATOMS: atom_id res chain seq x y z
N SER A 1 -37.83 71.07 -32.11
CA SER A 1 -37.25 71.46 -30.81
C SER A 1 -38.04 72.64 -30.28
N VAL A 2 -38.69 72.52 -29.11
CA VAL A 2 -39.48 73.62 -28.51
C VAL A 2 -38.60 74.85 -28.24
N VAL A 3 -37.34 74.61 -27.87
CA VAL A 3 -36.36 75.65 -27.56
C VAL A 3 -35.89 76.35 -28.83
N ASP A 4 -35.66 75.62 -29.93
CA ASP A 4 -35.21 76.20 -31.22
C ASP A 4 -36.31 77.06 -31.87
N HIS A 5 -37.57 76.62 -31.76
CA HIS A 5 -38.72 77.41 -32.24
C HIS A 5 -38.92 78.70 -31.44
N ALA A 6 -38.60 78.70 -30.14
CA ALA A 6 -38.70 79.87 -29.28
C ALA A 6 -37.59 80.92 -29.56
N THR A 7 -36.45 80.51 -30.12
CA THR A 7 -35.31 81.42 -30.40
C THR A 7 -35.30 82.02 -31.82
N THR A 8 -36.16 81.54 -32.72
CA THR A 8 -36.29 82.04 -34.11
C THR A 8 -36.53 83.56 -34.23
N PRO A 9 -37.39 84.22 -33.41
CA PRO A 9 -37.61 85.67 -33.52
C PRO A 9 -36.37 86.52 -33.17
N TRP A 10 -35.39 85.94 -32.47
CA TRP A 10 -34.14 86.61 -32.08
C TRP A 10 -32.98 86.28 -33.03
N GLY A 11 -33.23 85.49 -34.09
CA GLY A 11 -32.23 85.17 -35.11
C GLY A 11 -31.12 84.21 -34.65
N VAL A 12 -31.28 83.51 -33.53
CA VAL A 12 -30.29 82.58 -32.97
C VAL A 12 -30.70 81.14 -33.26
N LYS A 13 -29.80 80.35 -33.86
CA LYS A 13 -29.99 78.93 -34.17
C LYS A 13 -29.29 78.05 -33.14
N ILE A 14 -30.05 77.16 -32.48
CA ILE A 14 -29.48 76.25 -31.48
C ILE A 14 -28.97 75.00 -32.18
N THR A 15 -27.68 74.69 -32.01
CA THR A 15 -27.04 73.54 -32.67
C THR A 15 -27.02 72.28 -31.82
N ARG A 16 -26.98 72.40 -30.48
CA ARG A 16 -26.92 71.27 -29.56
C ARG A 16 -27.43 71.66 -28.17
N VAL A 17 -28.17 70.75 -27.55
CA VAL A 17 -28.59 70.87 -26.15
C VAL A 17 -28.02 69.67 -25.40
N GLU A 18 -27.15 69.92 -24.43
CA GLU A 18 -26.59 68.92 -23.53
C GLU A 18 -27.03 69.25 -22.10
N ILE A 19 -27.41 68.23 -21.35
CA ILE A 19 -27.69 68.37 -19.93
C ILE A 19 -26.35 68.29 -19.19
N LYS A 20 -26.00 69.35 -18.45
CA LYS A 20 -24.71 69.45 -17.76
C LYS A 20 -24.73 68.83 -16.36
N ASP A 21 -25.67 69.26 -15.52
CA ASP A 21 -25.82 68.79 -14.14
C ASP A 21 -27.32 68.76 -13.80
N ILE A 22 -27.77 67.67 -13.18
CA ILE A 22 -29.10 67.60 -12.57
C ILE A 22 -28.86 67.35 -11.10
N ARG A 23 -29.41 68.22 -10.25
CA ARG A 23 -29.34 68.08 -8.80
C ARG A 23 -30.68 67.59 -8.29
N PRO A 24 -30.89 66.27 -8.21
CA PRO A 24 -32.08 65.75 -7.56
C PRO A 24 -32.08 66.15 -6.08
N PRO A 25 -33.26 66.36 -5.48
CA PRO A 25 -33.37 66.66 -4.06
C PRO A 25 -32.81 65.49 -3.23
N ALA A 26 -32.20 65.81 -2.09
CA ALA A 26 -31.49 64.85 -1.24
C ALA A 26 -32.37 63.66 -0.81
N ASP A 27 -33.67 63.89 -0.62
CA ASP A 27 -34.62 62.85 -0.21
C ASP A 27 -34.73 61.71 -1.22
N ILE A 28 -34.73 62.04 -2.52
CA ILE A 28 -34.80 61.04 -3.60
C ILE A 28 -33.49 60.25 -3.68
N VAL A 29 -32.35 60.92 -3.57
CA VAL A 29 -31.03 60.26 -3.58
C VAL A 29 -30.90 59.29 -2.42
N ASN A 30 -31.34 59.71 -1.22
CA ASN A 30 -31.32 58.87 -0.03
C ASN A 30 -32.28 57.67 -0.13
N ALA A 31 -33.49 57.88 -0.64
CA ALA A 31 -34.45 56.79 -0.87
C ALA A 31 -33.93 55.78 -1.90
N MET A 32 -33.38 56.26 -3.02
CA MET A 32 -32.79 55.42 -4.06
C MET A 32 -31.56 54.66 -3.54
N GLY A 33 -30.69 55.33 -2.76
CA GLY A 33 -29.53 54.69 -2.13
C GLY A 33 -29.92 53.53 -1.20
N ARG A 34 -30.97 53.71 -0.37
CA ARG A 34 -31.50 52.63 0.48
C ARG A 34 -32.07 51.48 -0.34
N GLN A 35 -32.83 51.77 -1.40
CA GLN A 35 -33.40 50.75 -2.28
C GLN A 35 -32.30 49.97 -3.00
N MET A 36 -31.31 50.65 -3.57
CA MET A 36 -30.18 50.01 -4.25
C MET A 36 -29.36 49.14 -3.30
N LYS A 37 -29.13 49.60 -2.07
CA LYS A 37 -28.44 48.81 -1.05
C LYS A 37 -29.24 47.52 -0.73
N ALA A 38 -30.53 47.64 -0.46
CA ALA A 38 -31.39 46.50 -0.17
C ALA A 38 -31.44 45.50 -1.34
N GLU A 39 -31.49 45.98 -2.58
CA GLU A 39 -31.48 45.11 -3.76
C GLU A 39 -30.13 44.42 -3.95
N ARG A 40 -29.02 45.13 -3.73
CA ARG A 40 -27.67 44.53 -3.77
C ARG A 40 -27.50 43.45 -2.70
N GLU A 41 -27.93 43.73 -1.46
CA GLU A 41 -27.90 42.76 -0.36
C GLU A 41 -28.78 41.54 -0.69
N LYS A 42 -29.98 41.75 -1.20
CA LYS A 42 -30.85 40.65 -1.66
C LYS A 42 -30.18 39.80 -2.74
N ARG A 43 -29.59 40.43 -3.76
CA ARG A 43 -28.90 39.72 -4.84
C ARG A 43 -27.67 38.96 -4.33
N ALA A 44 -26.90 39.56 -3.42
CA ALA A 44 -25.74 38.90 -2.81
C ALA A 44 -26.16 37.65 -2.04
N ASN A 45 -27.20 37.74 -1.21
CA ASN A 45 -27.70 36.60 -0.42
C ASN A 45 -28.24 35.47 -1.31
N ILE A 46 -28.93 35.80 -2.41
CA ILE A 46 -29.41 34.81 -3.38
C ILE A 46 -28.21 34.10 -4.02
N LEU A 47 -27.23 34.87 -4.49
CA LEU A 47 -26.05 34.31 -5.15
C LEU A 47 -25.22 33.42 -4.20
N GLU A 48 -25.09 33.81 -2.93
CA GLU A 48 -24.41 33.01 -1.91
C GLU A 48 -25.15 31.70 -1.61
N ALA A 49 -26.48 31.76 -1.49
CA ALA A 49 -27.31 30.57 -1.29
C ALA A 49 -27.26 29.62 -2.49
N GLU A 50 -27.31 30.16 -3.70
CA GLU A 50 -27.15 29.38 -4.94
C GLU A 50 -25.77 28.74 -5.04
N GLY A 51 -24.71 29.50 -4.72
CA GLY A 51 -23.34 28.99 -4.67
C GLY A 51 -23.17 27.87 -3.65
N SER A 52 -23.73 28.02 -2.45
CA SER A 52 -23.71 27.00 -1.40
C SER A 52 -24.43 25.73 -1.84
N ARG A 53 -25.66 25.87 -2.37
CA ARG A 53 -26.43 24.74 -2.91
C ARG A 53 -25.66 24.01 -4.01
N GLN A 54 -25.09 24.75 -4.96
CA GLN A 54 -24.34 24.15 -6.06
C GLN A 54 -23.09 23.42 -5.57
N SER A 55 -22.39 23.99 -4.58
CA SER A 55 -21.24 23.34 -3.94
C SER A 55 -21.62 22.03 -3.26
N GLU A 56 -22.73 22.02 -2.52
CA GLU A 56 -23.24 20.81 -1.85
C GLU A 56 -23.64 19.71 -2.84
N ILE A 57 -24.30 20.08 -3.94
CA ILE A 57 -24.67 19.15 -5.02
C ILE A 57 -23.41 18.53 -5.62
N LEU A 58 -22.43 19.34 -6.02
CA LEU A 58 -21.18 18.85 -6.60
C LEU A 58 -20.41 17.95 -5.63
N ARG A 59 -20.40 18.29 -4.34
CA ARG A 59 -19.78 17.46 -3.31
C ARG A 59 -20.51 16.12 -3.16
N ALA A 60 -21.83 16.12 -3.14
CA ALA A 60 -22.63 14.89 -3.04
C ALA A 60 -22.46 14.00 -4.28
N GLU A 61 -22.45 14.59 -5.48
CA GLU A 61 -22.21 13.89 -6.74
C GLU A 61 -20.80 13.29 -6.78
N GLY A 62 -19.79 14.07 -6.40
CA GLY A 62 -18.41 13.59 -6.30
C GLY A 62 -18.28 12.42 -5.32
N GLN A 63 -18.92 12.50 -4.15
CA GLN A 63 -18.94 11.40 -3.18
C GLN A 63 -19.66 10.16 -3.71
N LYS A 64 -20.80 10.34 -4.40
CA LYS A 64 -21.53 9.24 -5.03
C LYS A 64 -20.64 8.55 -6.06
N GLN A 65 -20.03 9.31 -6.95
CA GLN A 65 -19.16 8.78 -8.00
C GLN A 65 -17.94 8.06 -7.41
N ALA A 66 -17.31 8.64 -6.38
CA ALA A 66 -16.19 8.00 -5.69
C ALA A 66 -16.58 6.64 -5.08
N ARG A 67 -17.73 6.56 -4.41
CA ARG A 67 -18.22 5.30 -3.83
C ARG A 67 -18.55 4.24 -4.89
N ILE A 68 -19.08 4.65 -6.04
CA ILE A 68 -19.35 3.74 -7.16
C ILE A 68 -18.04 3.18 -7.69
N LEU A 69 -17.07 4.04 -8.00
CA LEU A 69 -15.76 3.61 -8.51
C LEU A 69 -15.02 2.72 -7.51
N GLU A 70 -15.12 3.03 -6.22
CA GLU A 70 -14.53 2.20 -5.17
C GLU A 70 -15.22 0.81 -5.10
N ALA A 71 -16.54 0.75 -5.20
CA ALA A 71 -17.28 -0.50 -5.20
C ALA A 71 -16.99 -1.34 -6.47
N GLU A 72 -16.92 -0.70 -7.63
CA GLU A 72 -16.53 -1.34 -8.89
C GLU A 72 -15.10 -1.87 -8.83
N GLY A 73 -14.15 -1.07 -8.33
CA GLY A 73 -12.77 -1.48 -8.13
C GLY A 73 -12.65 -2.67 -7.18
N ARG A 74 -13.39 -2.70 -6.07
CA ARG A 74 -13.44 -3.85 -5.16
C ARG A 74 -14.00 -5.10 -5.85
N LYS A 75 -15.09 -4.96 -6.60
CA LYS A 75 -15.70 -6.08 -7.34
C LYS A 75 -14.73 -6.65 -8.36
N GLU A 76 -14.11 -5.79 -9.16
CA GLU A 76 -13.13 -6.21 -10.17
C GLU A 76 -11.92 -6.88 -9.53
N SER A 77 -11.38 -6.29 -8.46
CA SER A 77 -10.26 -6.90 -7.73
C SER A 77 -10.62 -8.29 -7.17
N ALA A 78 -11.80 -8.44 -6.57
CA ALA A 78 -12.24 -9.72 -6.03
C ALA A 78 -12.48 -10.77 -7.13
N PHE A 79 -13.01 -10.34 -8.27
CA PHE A 79 -13.21 -11.20 -9.43
C PHE A 79 -11.86 -11.69 -9.97
N ARG A 80 -10.90 -10.79 -10.18
CA ARG A 80 -9.57 -11.15 -10.68
C ARG A 80 -8.79 -12.03 -9.71
N ASP A 81 -8.92 -11.82 -8.41
CA ASP A 81 -8.32 -12.69 -7.40
C ASP A 81 -8.95 -14.10 -7.43
N SER A 82 -10.28 -14.18 -7.57
CA SER A 82 -10.98 -15.47 -7.69
C SER A 82 -10.57 -16.21 -8.96
N GLU A 83 -10.52 -15.52 -10.10
CA GLU A 83 -10.08 -16.07 -11.39
C GLU A 83 -8.61 -16.52 -11.35
N ALA A 84 -7.75 -15.77 -10.66
CA ALA A 84 -6.35 -16.16 -10.46
C ALA A 84 -6.25 -17.44 -9.64
N ARG A 85 -7.03 -17.58 -8.57
CA ARG A 85 -7.07 -18.80 -7.76
C ARG A 85 -7.63 -20.00 -8.51
N GLU A 86 -8.70 -19.81 -9.27
CA GLU A 86 -9.28 -20.88 -10.11
C GLU A 86 -8.26 -21.36 -11.14
N ARG A 87 -7.63 -20.44 -11.87
CA ARG A 87 -6.58 -20.77 -12.84
C ARG A 87 -5.37 -21.45 -12.18
N ALA A 88 -4.96 -21.02 -10.99
CA ALA A 88 -3.88 -21.65 -10.25
C ALA A 88 -4.25 -23.07 -9.81
N ALA A 89 -5.48 -23.28 -9.31
CA ALA A 89 -5.98 -24.59 -8.91
C ALA A 89 -6.12 -25.54 -10.11
N GLU A 90 -6.61 -25.06 -11.26
CA GLU A 90 -6.65 -25.82 -12.51
C GLU A 90 -5.24 -26.21 -12.98
N ALA A 91 -4.29 -25.28 -12.92
CA ALA A 91 -2.90 -25.55 -13.27
C ALA A 91 -2.27 -26.59 -12.34
N GLU A 92 -2.53 -26.51 -11.04
CA GLU A 92 -2.06 -27.48 -10.05
C GLU A 92 -2.70 -28.86 -10.23
N ALA A 93 -4.01 -28.91 -10.49
CA ALA A 93 -4.72 -30.15 -10.79
C ALA A 93 -4.16 -30.80 -12.06
N LYS A 94 -3.91 -30.02 -13.11
CA LYS A 94 -3.31 -30.50 -14.37
C LYS A 94 -1.88 -30.98 -14.16
N ALA A 95 -1.06 -30.24 -13.42
CA ALA A 95 0.29 -30.66 -13.07
C ALA A 95 0.28 -31.98 -12.28
N THR A 96 -0.63 -32.11 -11.32
CA THR A 96 -0.82 -33.32 -10.51
C THR A 96 -1.24 -34.50 -11.39
N GLN A 97 -2.16 -34.31 -12.34
CA GLN A 97 -2.55 -35.35 -13.28
C GLN A 97 -1.38 -35.81 -14.16
N VAL A 98 -0.58 -34.87 -14.69
CA VAL A 98 0.60 -35.19 -15.49
C VAL A 98 1.62 -35.99 -14.67
N VAL A 99 1.85 -35.60 -13.41
CA VAL A 99 2.73 -36.33 -12.50
C VAL A 99 2.16 -37.71 -12.17
N SER A 100 0.86 -37.83 -11.89
CA SER A 100 0.18 -39.11 -11.64
C SER A 100 0.35 -40.06 -12.83
N GLN A 101 0.11 -39.59 -14.05
CA GLN A 101 0.28 -40.37 -15.28
C GLN A 101 1.75 -40.78 -15.51
N ALA A 102 2.70 -39.90 -15.20
CA ALA A 102 4.13 -40.23 -15.27
C ALA A 102 4.54 -41.29 -14.23
N ILE A 103 3.93 -41.28 -13.05
CA ILE A 103 4.15 -42.28 -11.99
C ILE A 103 3.51 -43.63 -12.35
N GLU A 104 2.27 -43.61 -12.84
CA GLU A 104 1.55 -44.82 -13.30
C GLU A 104 2.31 -45.53 -14.42
N SER A 105 2.90 -44.77 -15.36
CA SER A 105 3.73 -45.35 -16.43
C SER A 105 5.14 -45.78 -15.97
N GLY A 106 5.68 -45.19 -14.90
CA GLY A 106 7.01 -45.48 -14.35
C GLY A 106 7.11 -46.64 -13.35
N GLY A 107 6.00 -47.29 -13.00
CA GLY A 107 5.95 -48.44 -12.10
C GLY A 107 6.22 -48.12 -10.61
N THR A 108 5.84 -49.04 -9.72
CA THR A 108 5.81 -48.85 -8.24
C THR A 108 7.16 -48.50 -7.60
N GLN A 109 8.28 -48.80 -8.27
CA GLN A 109 9.61 -48.43 -7.80
C GLN A 109 9.92 -46.93 -7.95
N SER A 110 9.40 -46.28 -9.00
CA SER A 110 9.58 -44.83 -9.20
C SER A 110 8.85 -44.00 -8.14
N LEU A 111 7.67 -44.47 -7.71
CA LEU A 111 6.88 -43.83 -6.66
C LEU A 111 7.62 -43.82 -5.31
N ASN A 112 8.22 -44.95 -4.91
CA ASN A 112 8.99 -45.05 -3.66
C ASN A 112 10.21 -44.12 -3.66
N TYR A 113 10.92 -44.03 -4.78
CA TYR A 113 12.06 -43.11 -4.94
C TYR A 113 11.61 -41.63 -4.86
N PHE A 114 10.48 -41.29 -5.46
CA PHE A 114 9.93 -39.92 -5.43
C PHE A 114 9.48 -39.49 -4.02
N ILE A 115 8.85 -40.40 -3.25
CA ILE A 115 8.49 -40.16 -1.84
C ILE A 115 9.75 -39.92 -1.01
N ALA A 116 10.78 -40.76 -1.19
CA ALA A 116 12.05 -40.58 -0.49
C ALA A 116 12.71 -39.23 -0.84
N GLN A 117 12.69 -38.82 -2.11
CA GLN A 117 13.21 -37.52 -2.54
C GLN A 117 12.45 -36.35 -1.91
N LYS A 118 11.11 -36.39 -1.89
CA LYS A 118 10.28 -35.34 -1.24
C LYS A 118 10.49 -35.30 0.28
N TYR A 119 10.70 -36.45 0.92
CA TYR A 119 11.01 -36.54 2.34
C TYR A 119 12.36 -35.90 2.66
N VAL A 120 13.40 -36.17 1.87
CA VAL A 120 14.73 -35.54 2.03
C VAL A 120 14.67 -34.03 1.75
N GLU A 121 13.93 -33.59 0.73
CA GLU A 121 13.69 -32.15 0.48
C GLU A 121 12.97 -31.48 1.64
N ALA A 122 11.94 -32.13 2.20
CA ALA A 122 11.20 -31.61 3.35
C ALA A 122 12.11 -31.49 4.58
N ILE A 123 12.94 -32.49 4.87
CA ILE A 123 13.97 -32.42 5.92
C ILE A 123 14.95 -31.27 5.65
N GLY A 124 15.41 -31.10 4.41
CA GLY A 124 16.30 -30.00 4.03
C GLY A 124 15.70 -28.62 4.23
N LYS A 125 14.41 -28.43 3.87
CA LYS A 125 13.65 -27.19 4.11
C LYS A 125 13.39 -26.95 5.59
N PHE A 126 13.16 -28.01 6.37
CA PHE A 126 13.05 -27.91 7.83
C PHE A 126 14.39 -27.51 8.47
N ALA A 127 15.51 -28.07 8.01
CA ALA A 127 16.85 -27.76 8.51
C ALA A 127 17.31 -26.32 8.18
N THR A 128 16.79 -25.72 7.10
CA THR A 128 17.11 -24.34 6.67
C THR A 128 16.10 -23.29 7.17
N SER A 129 15.03 -23.71 7.86
CA SER A 129 14.02 -22.79 8.39
C SER A 129 14.54 -22.03 9.63
N PRO A 130 14.39 -20.69 9.70
CA PRO A 130 14.82 -19.90 10.86
C PRO A 130 14.08 -20.22 12.18
N ASN A 131 12.97 -20.98 12.11
CA ASN A 131 12.17 -21.42 13.26
C ASN A 131 12.53 -22.85 13.75
N ALA A 132 13.59 -23.49 13.23
CA ALA A 132 13.98 -24.87 13.55
C ALA A 132 14.58 -25.10 14.96
N LYS A 133 14.30 -24.21 15.94
CA LYS A 133 14.89 -24.28 17.29
C LYS A 133 14.21 -25.26 18.25
N THR A 134 13.00 -25.74 17.96
CA THR A 134 12.29 -26.68 18.83
C THR A 134 12.48 -28.11 18.30
N ILE A 135 13.59 -28.72 18.69
CA ILE A 135 13.80 -30.15 18.55
C ILE A 135 12.96 -30.84 19.64
N LEU A 136 11.85 -31.48 19.27
CA LEU A 136 11.29 -32.54 20.13
C LEU A 136 12.26 -33.71 20.05
N PHE A 137 13.12 -33.81 21.06
CA PHE A 137 13.86 -35.04 21.29
C PHE A 137 12.86 -36.15 21.62
N PRO A 138 12.84 -37.26 20.87
CA PRO A 138 12.05 -38.42 21.21
C PRO A 138 12.46 -38.90 22.61
N VAL A 139 11.49 -39.20 23.47
CA VAL A 139 11.73 -39.69 24.84
C VAL A 139 12.55 -40.98 24.86
N GLU A 140 12.68 -41.69 23.74
CA GLU A 140 13.57 -42.85 23.57
C GLU A 140 15.07 -42.51 23.69
N ALA A 141 15.48 -41.24 23.49
CA ALA A 141 16.88 -40.83 23.68
C ALA A 141 17.32 -40.82 25.15
N THR A 142 16.39 -40.66 26.10
CA THR A 142 16.72 -40.74 27.54
C THR A 142 17.06 -42.16 27.98
N GLN A 143 16.50 -43.18 27.32
CA GLN A 143 16.81 -44.59 27.59
C GLN A 143 18.22 -44.96 27.08
N LEU A 144 18.66 -44.37 25.96
CA LEU A 144 20.02 -44.55 25.45
C LEU A 144 21.08 -43.80 26.28
N MET A 145 20.72 -42.68 26.92
CA MET A 145 21.62 -42.02 27.89
C MET A 145 21.78 -42.81 29.20
N GLY A 146 20.73 -43.52 29.66
CA GLY A 146 20.81 -44.38 30.84
C GLY A 146 21.72 -45.59 30.66
N THR A 147 21.76 -46.19 29.47
CA THR A 147 22.64 -47.33 29.17
C THR A 147 24.11 -46.91 29.03
N LEU A 148 24.39 -45.76 28.42
CA LEU A 148 25.77 -45.25 28.32
C LEU A 148 26.31 -44.75 29.68
N GLY A 149 25.47 -44.23 30.57
CA GLY A 149 25.84 -43.88 31.94
C GLY A 149 26.19 -45.09 32.81
N GLY A 150 25.39 -46.16 32.75
CA GLY A 150 25.65 -47.40 33.52
C GLY A 150 26.87 -48.19 33.03
N ILE A 151 27.15 -48.19 31.72
CA ILE A 151 28.39 -48.76 31.17
C ILE A 151 29.60 -47.89 31.53
N GLY A 152 29.42 -46.57 31.61
CA GLY A 152 30.44 -45.63 32.08
C GLY A 152 30.82 -45.84 33.54
N GLU A 153 29.87 -46.18 34.42
CA GLU A 153 30.12 -46.46 35.84
C GLU A 153 30.84 -47.81 36.04
N LEU A 154 30.42 -48.86 35.31
CA LEU A 154 31.12 -50.15 35.22
C LEU A 154 32.54 -50.02 34.61
N ALA A 155 32.71 -49.15 33.61
CA ALA A 155 34.01 -48.86 33.02
C ALA A 155 34.89 -48.02 33.97
N LYS A 156 34.32 -47.11 34.78
CA LYS A 156 35.07 -46.33 35.77
C LYS A 156 35.52 -47.20 36.95
N GLU A 157 34.73 -48.22 37.30
CA GLU A 157 35.08 -49.24 38.29
C GLU A 157 36.12 -50.24 37.76
N ALA A 158 36.10 -50.56 36.46
CA ALA A 158 37.09 -51.42 35.80
C ALA A 158 38.41 -50.71 35.41
N PHE A 159 38.38 -49.41 35.11
CA PHE A 159 39.54 -48.65 34.61
C PHE A 159 40.04 -47.56 35.58
N GLY A 160 39.60 -47.60 36.84
CA GLY A 160 40.05 -46.71 37.92
C GLY A 160 41.48 -46.94 38.41
N LYS A 161 42.46 -46.99 37.51
CA LYS A 161 43.88 -46.75 37.79
C LYS A 161 44.60 -46.47 36.47
N THR A 162 45.18 -45.26 36.36
CA THR A 162 46.52 -44.92 35.81
C THR A 162 46.50 -43.63 34.98
N GLU A 163 47.18 -42.62 35.56
CA GLU A 163 48.01 -41.53 35.02
C GLU A 163 47.55 -40.56 33.90
N THR A 164 47.83 -39.29 34.19
CA THR A 164 47.75 -38.09 33.34
C THR A 164 49.00 -37.96 32.43
N PRO A 165 48.90 -37.42 31.20
CA PRO A 165 49.75 -36.24 30.89
C PRO A 165 49.21 -35.20 29.88
N ALA A 166 49.60 -33.94 30.17
CA ALA A 166 49.98 -32.75 29.37
C ALA A 166 49.18 -32.23 28.13
N PRO A 167 48.97 -30.89 28.01
CA PRO A 167 48.20 -30.26 26.92
C PRO A 167 49.05 -29.87 25.67
N PRO A 168 48.45 -29.86 24.46
CA PRO A 168 49.13 -29.49 23.21
C PRO A 168 49.16 -27.97 22.89
N PRO A 169 50.05 -27.52 21.98
CA PRO A 169 50.45 -26.12 21.81
C PRO A 169 49.54 -25.25 20.89
N THR A 170 49.63 -23.93 21.08
CA THR A 170 48.84 -22.86 20.46
C THR A 170 49.24 -22.55 18.99
N PRO A 171 48.29 -22.26 18.08
CA PRO A 171 48.59 -21.89 16.69
C PRO A 171 49.01 -20.41 16.51
N PRO A 172 49.80 -20.07 15.47
CA PRO A 172 50.37 -18.73 15.28
C PRO A 172 49.38 -17.69 14.71
N ALA A 173 49.59 -16.44 15.10
CA ALA A 173 48.76 -15.27 14.79
C ALA A 173 48.87 -14.80 13.33
N ARG A 174 47.72 -14.53 12.69
CA ARG A 174 47.61 -13.97 11.34
C ARG A 174 47.85 -12.45 11.36
N VAL A 175 48.82 -11.99 10.57
CA VAL A 175 49.21 -10.59 10.36
C VAL A 175 48.07 -9.79 9.71
N ARG A 176 47.70 -8.64 10.30
CA ARG A 176 46.79 -7.64 9.71
C ARG A 176 47.55 -6.83 8.65
N GLN A 177 47.02 -6.74 7.43
CA GLN A 177 47.45 -5.75 6.45
C GLN A 177 46.62 -4.46 6.63
N SER A 178 47.31 -3.33 6.74
CA SER A 178 46.73 -1.98 6.78
C SER A 178 46.48 -1.45 5.35
N PRO A 179 45.49 -0.55 5.13
CA PRO A 179 45.16 -0.07 3.80
C PRO A 179 45.54 1.42 3.63
N PHE A 180 46.68 1.77 3.05
CA PHE A 180 46.92 3.12 2.47
C PHE A 180 48.10 3.11 1.50
N GLY A 181 47.88 3.64 0.29
CA GLY A 181 48.90 3.82 -0.75
C GLY A 181 48.26 4.29 -2.06
N THR A 182 48.38 5.59 -2.34
CA THR A 182 47.74 6.43 -3.37
C THR A 182 48.36 6.29 -4.80
N PRO A 183 48.13 7.20 -5.78
CA PRO A 183 47.38 6.97 -7.01
C PRO A 183 48.27 6.97 -8.28
N GLN A 184 47.71 6.63 -9.45
CA GLN A 184 48.40 6.80 -10.73
C GLN A 184 47.81 7.93 -11.59
N GLU A 185 48.71 8.48 -12.40
CA GLU A 185 48.61 9.49 -13.47
C GLU A 185 47.43 9.32 -14.43
#